data_AF-A0A365ZRX9-F1
#
_entry.id   AF-A0A365ZRX9-F1
#
_cell.length_a   1.000
_cell.length_b   1.000
_cell.length_c   1.000
_cell.angle_alpha   90.00
_cell.angle_beta   90.00
_cell.angle_gamma   90.00
#
_symmetry.space_group_name_H-M   'P 1'
#
loop_
_entity.id
_entity.type
_entity.pdbx_description
1 polymer ?
#
loop_
_entity_poly.entity_id
_entity_poly.type
_entity_poly.pdbx_seq_one_letter_code
_entity_poly.pdbx_strand_id
1 'polypeptide(L)'
;MTEQDDRIAEALTGALRRHAEGAPSSDGLAERVLARTSTRRTRRGFGAVAAVVLAVVVLSLGAVLLAQDRGGDPVAEPVLPQGWRWESYRGVAIGVPTSWGYGVPGPSWCSRTPEAERPPLRSGAVGRPAGMRAVGCPSQYPPLAEREQWLTFEDSGEVGIREFDGGWVEETRELDGVFVTLFSANDALRAQVLGTLRPTSEELALGCGPMHPAAEGRGYRPEPGGPLAPGEVRSVSVCRYARSDAVPSGPPLLAARVVSGDEALRLASAVLTAPEGAGPDDPESCAPEYDYGPELILLHLRADDRSQEVLVRYAGCEGNGTDDGTTRRALTGDLMWALDAPPTSPGQFQVVVAQLMR
;
A
#
# COMPACT_ATOMS: atom_id res chain seq x y z
N MET A 1 -25.13 -11.40 -34.06
CA MET A 1 -25.75 -10.62 -32.97
C MET A 1 -26.94 -11.42 -32.50
N THR A 2 -26.90 -11.86 -31.25
CA THR A 2 -27.93 -12.74 -30.70
C THR A 2 -29.03 -11.89 -30.07
N GLU A 3 -30.23 -12.44 -29.98
CA GLU A 3 -31.40 -11.80 -29.34
C GLU A 3 -31.14 -11.42 -27.87
N GLN A 4 -30.10 -12.00 -27.27
CA GLN A 4 -29.63 -11.69 -25.92
C GLN A 4 -28.77 -10.42 -25.88
N ASP A 5 -28.01 -10.13 -26.94
CA ASP A 5 -27.19 -8.91 -27.05
C ASP A 5 -28.07 -7.68 -27.19
N ASP A 6 -29.16 -7.79 -27.97
CA ASP A 6 -30.11 -6.70 -28.19
C ASP A 6 -30.86 -6.32 -26.90
N ARG A 7 -31.25 -7.33 -26.10
CA ARG A 7 -31.90 -7.10 -24.80
C ARG A 7 -30.99 -6.41 -23.79
N ILE A 8 -29.70 -6.73 -23.79
CA ILE A 8 -28.73 -6.08 -22.89
C ILE A 8 -28.48 -4.63 -23.34
N ALA A 9 -28.30 -4.41 -24.64
CA ALA A 9 -28.10 -3.06 -25.20
C ALA A 9 -29.29 -2.14 -24.92
N GLU A 10 -30.52 -2.64 -25.04
CA GLU A 10 -31.74 -1.87 -24.79
C GLU A 10 -31.91 -1.52 -23.30
N ALA A 11 -31.61 -2.47 -22.40
CA ALA A 11 -31.63 -2.23 -20.95
C ALA A 11 -30.58 -1.18 -20.52
N LEU A 12 -29.36 -1.24 -21.09
CA LEU A 12 -28.28 -0.30 -20.79
C LEU A 12 -28.59 1.11 -21.31
N THR A 13 -29.10 1.20 -22.54
CA THR A 13 -29.50 2.48 -23.16
C THR A 13 -30.66 3.12 -22.38
N GLY A 14 -31.62 2.32 -21.93
CA GLY A 14 -32.72 2.79 -21.09
C GLY A 14 -32.27 3.29 -19.71
N ALA A 15 -31.27 2.65 -19.09
CA ALA A 15 -30.71 3.10 -17.82
C ALA A 15 -29.95 4.43 -17.96
N LEU A 16 -29.13 4.56 -19.01
CA LEU A 16 -28.37 5.79 -19.28
C LEU A 16 -29.29 6.99 -19.57
N ARG A 17 -30.37 6.77 -20.33
CA ARG A 17 -31.33 7.82 -20.65
C ARG A 17 -32.10 8.32 -19.42
N ARG A 18 -32.51 7.41 -18.54
CA ARG A 18 -33.12 7.77 -17.24
C ARG A 18 -32.18 8.56 -16.34
N HIS A 19 -30.89 8.27 -16.37
CA HIS A 19 -29.90 9.02 -15.59
C HIS A 19 -29.60 10.40 -16.18
N ALA A 20 -29.58 10.52 -17.50
CA ALA A 20 -29.42 11.82 -18.17
C ALA A 20 -30.61 12.75 -17.91
N GLU A 21 -31.84 12.23 -17.84
CA GLU A 21 -33.04 13.01 -17.55
C GLU A 21 -33.16 13.41 -16.06
N GLY A 22 -32.47 12.72 -15.16
CA GLY A 22 -32.45 13.01 -13.71
C GLY A 22 -31.28 13.88 -13.25
N ALA A 23 -30.37 14.27 -14.15
CA ALA A 23 -29.22 15.11 -13.79
C ALA A 23 -29.68 16.55 -13.50
N PRO A 24 -29.32 17.14 -12.35
CA PRO A 24 -29.65 18.53 -12.06
C PRO A 24 -29.01 19.46 -13.09
N SER A 25 -29.74 20.47 -13.55
CA SER A 25 -29.22 21.42 -14.55
C SER A 25 -27.96 22.13 -14.05
N SER A 26 -27.00 22.29 -14.95
CA SER A 26 -25.73 22.97 -14.69
C SER A 26 -25.87 24.50 -14.55
N ASP A 27 -27.08 25.03 -14.71
CA ASP A 27 -27.37 26.45 -14.63
C ASP A 27 -27.22 26.98 -13.19
N GLY A 28 -26.43 28.05 -13.05
CA GLY A 28 -26.21 28.74 -11.78
C GLY A 28 -25.26 28.04 -10.80
N LEU A 29 -24.54 26.98 -11.21
CA LEU A 29 -23.52 26.34 -10.37
C LEU A 29 -22.30 27.25 -10.17
N ALA A 30 -21.87 27.95 -11.23
CA ALA A 30 -20.79 28.93 -11.17
C ALA A 30 -21.16 30.14 -10.28
N GLU A 31 -22.41 30.63 -10.37
CA GLU A 31 -22.90 31.73 -9.51
C GLU A 31 -22.99 31.33 -8.05
N ARG A 32 -23.41 30.11 -7.73
CA ARG A 32 -23.44 29.60 -6.34
C ARG A 32 -22.04 29.45 -5.74
N VAL A 33 -21.03 29.10 -6.54
CA VAL A 33 -19.63 29.00 -6.09
C VAL A 33 -19.02 30.40 -5.88
N LEU A 34 -19.33 31.37 -6.76
CA LEU A 34 -18.86 32.75 -6.63
C LEU A 34 -19.54 33.51 -5.47
N ALA A 35 -20.82 33.25 -5.20
CA ALA A 35 -21.53 33.82 -4.05
C ALA A 35 -20.95 33.36 -2.70
N ARG A 36 -20.48 32.10 -2.62
CA ARG A 36 -19.87 31.53 -1.40
C ARG A 36 -18.45 32.02 -1.14
N THR A 37 -17.72 32.44 -2.17
CA THR A 37 -16.34 32.93 -2.03
C THR A 37 -16.28 34.43 -1.74
N SER A 38 -17.26 35.22 -2.20
CA SER A 38 -17.32 36.67 -1.92
C SER A 38 -17.66 37.00 -0.46
N THR A 39 -18.42 36.14 0.23
CA THR A 39 -18.80 36.34 1.64
C THR A 39 -17.62 36.22 2.62
N ARG A 40 -16.52 35.58 2.23
CA ARG A 40 -15.30 35.49 3.05
C ARG A 40 -14.36 36.70 2.91
N ARG A 41 -14.51 37.52 1.86
CA ARG A 41 -13.56 38.61 1.56
C ARG A 41 -13.96 39.98 2.11
N THR A 42 -15.20 40.14 2.59
CA THR A 42 -15.72 41.44 3.10
C THR A 42 -15.59 41.65 4.61
N ARG A 43 -14.92 40.75 5.36
CA ARG A 43 -14.64 40.91 6.80
C ARG A 43 -13.19 41.34 7.13
N ARG A 44 -12.55 42.12 6.27
CA ARG A 44 -11.29 42.81 6.61
C ARG A 44 -11.34 44.26 6.14
N GLY A 45 -11.77 45.16 7.03
CA GLY A 45 -11.72 46.59 6.83
C GLY A 45 -12.15 47.37 8.07
N PHE A 46 -11.19 48.10 8.65
CA PHE A 46 -11.25 49.21 9.62
C PHE A 46 -11.32 48.92 11.13
N GLY A 47 -10.35 49.54 11.84
CA GLY A 47 -10.56 50.00 13.21
C GLY A 47 -9.32 50.00 14.10
N ALA A 48 -8.47 51.02 13.98
CA ALA A 48 -7.43 51.32 14.97
C ALA A 48 -8.08 51.77 16.30
N VAL A 49 -7.78 51.09 17.41
CA VAL A 49 -7.86 51.66 18.76
C VAL A 49 -6.61 51.20 19.52
N ALA A 50 -5.82 52.19 19.93
CA ALA A 50 -4.68 52.02 20.78
C ALA A 50 -5.08 51.84 22.25
N ALA A 51 -4.17 51.20 22.97
CA ALA A 51 -3.96 51.26 24.42
C ALA A 51 -4.75 50.28 25.33
N VAL A 52 -3.95 49.65 26.21
CA VAL A 52 -4.29 48.94 27.44
C VAL A 52 -4.82 47.50 27.28
N VAL A 53 -3.92 46.51 27.12
CA VAL A 53 -3.86 45.26 27.94
C VAL A 53 -2.46 44.64 27.81
N LEU A 54 -1.44 45.30 28.38
CA LEU A 54 -0.09 44.74 28.54
C LEU A 54 -0.01 44.06 29.92
N ALA A 55 -0.83 43.02 30.11
CA ALA A 55 -0.83 42.21 31.36
C ALA A 55 -1.44 40.80 31.20
N VAL A 56 -2.13 40.49 30.10
CA VAL A 56 -2.73 39.14 29.88
C VAL A 56 -1.93 38.29 28.89
N VAL A 57 -0.99 38.88 28.14
CA VAL A 57 -0.19 38.17 27.13
C VAL A 57 0.97 37.35 27.73
N VAL A 58 1.44 37.69 28.95
CA VAL A 58 2.51 36.90 29.62
C VAL A 58 1.95 35.62 30.28
N LEU A 59 0.67 35.60 30.65
CA LEU A 59 0.01 34.39 31.18
C LEU A 59 -0.53 33.45 30.08
N SER A 60 -0.74 33.96 28.85
CA SER A 60 -1.18 33.13 27.71
C SER A 60 -0.02 32.58 26.86
N LEU A 61 1.15 33.22 26.86
CA LEU A 61 2.37 32.59 26.30
C LEU A 61 2.98 31.55 27.27
N GLY A 62 2.87 31.74 28.58
CA GLY A 62 3.31 30.76 29.58
C GLY A 62 2.48 29.46 29.55
N ALA A 63 1.17 29.56 29.30
CA ALA A 63 0.30 28.40 29.20
C ALA A 63 0.51 27.59 27.89
N VAL A 64 0.96 28.22 26.80
CA VAL A 64 1.28 27.52 25.55
C VAL A 64 2.66 26.85 25.61
N LEU A 65 3.64 27.46 26.29
CA LEU A 65 4.95 26.84 26.52
C LEU A 65 4.92 25.75 27.61
N LEU A 66 4.04 25.84 28.61
CA LEU A 66 3.83 24.77 29.60
C LEU A 66 2.89 23.65 29.12
N ALA A 67 2.19 23.83 28.00
CA ALA A 67 1.35 22.79 27.39
C ALA A 67 2.11 21.89 26.40
N GLN A 68 3.32 22.25 25.99
CA GLN A 68 4.20 21.40 25.17
C GLN A 68 4.98 20.36 25.99
N ASP A 69 4.88 20.41 27.32
CA ASP A 69 5.57 19.49 28.25
C ASP A 69 4.63 18.41 28.83
N ARG A 70 3.50 18.15 28.16
CA ARG A 70 2.90 16.81 28.23
C ARG A 70 3.67 15.93 27.26
N GLY A 71 4.90 15.58 27.67
CA GLY A 71 5.49 14.31 27.29
C GLY A 71 4.49 13.24 27.68
N GLY A 72 3.64 12.84 26.73
CA GLY A 72 3.10 11.51 26.78
C GLY A 72 4.32 10.62 26.85
N ASP A 73 4.40 9.78 27.88
CA ASP A 73 5.37 8.70 27.90
C ASP A 73 5.39 8.09 26.49
N PRO A 74 6.58 7.87 25.89
CA PRO A 74 6.63 7.20 24.60
C PRO A 74 5.78 5.95 24.76
N VAL A 75 4.68 5.88 23.99
CA VAL A 75 3.78 4.73 24.03
C VAL A 75 4.68 3.56 23.69
N ALA A 76 5.05 2.78 24.69
CA ALA A 76 6.05 1.75 24.55
C ALA A 76 5.59 0.86 23.41
N GLU A 77 6.38 0.76 22.34
CA GLU A 77 6.00 0.00 21.16
C GLU A 77 5.62 -1.42 21.61
N PRO A 78 4.37 -1.85 21.38
CA PRO A 78 3.94 -3.10 21.94
C PRO A 78 4.76 -4.25 21.36
N VAL A 79 5.46 -4.93 22.25
CA VAL A 79 6.29 -6.09 21.93
C VAL A 79 5.39 -7.20 21.40
N LEU A 80 5.66 -7.65 20.17
CA LEU A 80 4.98 -8.79 19.61
C LEU A 80 5.32 -10.07 20.39
N PRO A 81 4.38 -11.03 20.50
CA PRO A 81 4.70 -12.34 21.05
C PRO A 81 5.84 -13.02 20.26
N GLN A 82 6.55 -13.93 20.92
CA GLN A 82 7.59 -14.71 20.24
C GLN A 82 6.98 -15.48 19.05
N GLY A 83 7.67 -15.46 17.91
CA GLY A 83 7.22 -16.12 16.68
C GLY A 83 6.14 -15.33 15.94
N TRP A 84 6.09 -14.01 16.13
CA TRP A 84 5.22 -13.11 15.37
C TRP A 84 6.06 -12.13 14.54
N ARG A 85 5.44 -11.54 13.52
CA ARG A 85 6.02 -10.49 12.67
C ARG A 85 5.01 -9.37 12.44
N TRP A 86 5.52 -8.19 12.12
CA TRP A 86 4.72 -7.08 11.64
C TRP A 86 4.35 -7.24 10.17
N GLU A 87 3.12 -6.86 9.85
CA GLU A 87 2.61 -6.65 8.50
C GLU A 87 2.10 -5.22 8.40
N SER A 88 2.43 -4.53 7.31
CA SER A 88 2.01 -3.15 7.07
C SER A 88 1.24 -3.00 5.75
N TYR A 89 0.30 -2.06 5.74
CA TYR A 89 -0.43 -1.61 4.56
C TYR A 89 -1.00 -0.21 4.83
N ARG A 90 -0.80 0.73 3.91
CA ARG A 90 -1.35 2.10 3.91
C ARG A 90 -1.41 2.80 5.26
N GLY A 91 -0.28 2.83 5.95
CA GLY A 91 -0.21 3.56 7.21
C GLY A 91 -0.65 2.78 8.44
N VAL A 92 -1.09 1.53 8.31
CA VAL A 92 -1.41 0.67 9.45
C VAL A 92 -0.46 -0.52 9.55
N ALA A 93 -0.25 -1.00 10.77
CA ALA A 93 0.55 -2.18 11.08
C ALA A 93 -0.24 -3.14 11.98
N ILE A 94 -0.04 -4.44 11.77
CA ILE A 94 -0.62 -5.50 12.59
C ILE A 94 0.37 -6.67 12.76
N GLY A 95 0.36 -7.28 13.94
CA GLY A 95 1.16 -8.44 14.27
C GLY A 95 0.44 -9.73 13.87
N VAL A 96 1.16 -10.63 13.22
CA VAL A 96 0.67 -11.97 12.86
C VAL A 96 1.71 -13.04 13.19
N PRO A 97 1.32 -14.31 13.40
CA PRO A 97 2.28 -15.41 13.56
C PRO A 97 3.21 -15.55 12.35
N THR A 98 4.49 -15.84 12.58
CA THR A 98 5.48 -16.03 11.50
C THR A 98 5.19 -17.27 10.64
N SER A 99 4.39 -18.21 11.15
CA SER A 99 3.93 -19.40 10.41
C SER A 99 2.88 -19.09 9.34
N TRP A 100 2.33 -17.86 9.32
CA TRP A 100 1.36 -17.46 8.31
C TRP A 100 2.05 -17.17 6.98
N GLY A 101 1.47 -17.67 5.90
CA GLY A 101 1.93 -17.38 4.54
C GLY A 101 1.36 -16.08 3.99
N TYR A 102 1.45 -15.91 2.68
CA TYR A 102 0.86 -14.79 1.94
C TYR A 102 -0.10 -15.29 0.87
N GLY A 103 -1.02 -14.41 0.46
CA GLY A 103 -2.07 -14.73 -0.49
C GLY A 103 -3.23 -15.41 0.23
N VAL A 104 -4.39 -14.76 0.22
CA VAL A 104 -5.60 -15.30 0.84
C VAL A 104 -6.37 -16.13 -0.16
N PRO A 105 -7.03 -17.21 0.28
CA PRO A 105 -8.02 -17.91 -0.54
C PRO A 105 -9.21 -16.96 -0.72
N GLY A 106 -9.10 -16.05 -1.69
CA GLY A 106 -10.18 -15.18 -2.11
C GLY A 106 -11.30 -15.99 -2.79
N PRO A 107 -12.15 -15.36 -3.62
CA PRO A 107 -13.25 -16.04 -4.31
C PRO A 107 -12.77 -17.06 -5.36
N SER A 108 -11.47 -17.37 -5.41
CA SER A 108 -10.83 -18.36 -6.26
C SER A 108 -10.38 -19.62 -5.52
N TRP A 109 -10.89 -19.88 -4.30
CA TRP A 109 -10.58 -21.11 -3.56
C TRP A 109 -10.88 -22.40 -4.35
N CYS A 110 -11.88 -22.36 -5.22
CA CYS A 110 -12.25 -23.48 -6.10
C CYS A 110 -11.52 -23.48 -7.45
N SER A 111 -10.56 -22.56 -7.66
CA SER A 111 -9.75 -22.58 -8.89
C SER A 111 -9.07 -23.94 -8.99
N ARG A 112 -9.20 -24.58 -10.15
CA ARG A 112 -8.83 -25.99 -10.35
C ARG A 112 -7.31 -26.17 -10.34
N THR A 113 -6.72 -26.26 -9.15
CA THR A 113 -5.41 -26.87 -8.96
C THR A 113 -5.64 -28.38 -8.77
N PRO A 114 -4.97 -29.25 -9.56
CA PRO A 114 -4.99 -30.70 -9.34
C PRO A 114 -4.71 -31.02 -7.87
N GLU A 115 -5.39 -32.00 -7.29
CA GLU A 115 -5.27 -32.32 -5.87
C GLU A 115 -3.81 -32.62 -5.45
N ALA A 116 -3.06 -33.29 -6.33
CA ALA A 116 -1.63 -33.58 -6.14
C ALA A 116 -0.74 -32.32 -6.10
N GLU A 117 -1.22 -31.19 -6.60
CA GLU A 117 -0.52 -29.91 -6.64
C GLU A 117 -1.09 -28.92 -5.61
N ARG A 118 -2.13 -29.30 -4.85
CA ARG A 118 -2.67 -28.43 -3.81
C ARG A 118 -1.67 -28.30 -2.68
N PRO A 119 -1.27 -27.07 -2.31
CA PRO A 119 -0.45 -26.88 -1.12
C PRO A 119 -1.23 -27.36 0.11
N PRO A 120 -0.54 -27.87 1.14
CA PRO A 120 -1.18 -28.24 2.39
C PRO A 120 -1.86 -27.01 3.00
N LEU A 121 -2.95 -27.24 3.75
CA LEU A 121 -3.65 -26.20 4.48
C LEU A 121 -2.68 -25.46 5.38
N ARG A 122 -2.64 -24.14 5.22
CA ARG A 122 -1.76 -23.26 5.98
C ARG A 122 -2.39 -22.93 7.32
N SER A 123 -1.53 -22.68 8.31
CA SER A 123 -1.96 -22.20 9.63
C SER A 123 -2.65 -20.83 9.56
N GLY A 124 -2.28 -20.02 8.56
CA GLY A 124 -3.00 -18.84 8.13
C GLY A 124 -2.28 -18.10 7.00
N ALA A 125 -2.86 -17.00 6.53
CA ALA A 125 -2.30 -16.20 5.45
C ALA A 125 -2.64 -14.70 5.56
N VAL A 126 -1.77 -13.85 5.00
CA VAL A 126 -1.98 -12.41 4.90
C VAL A 126 -2.20 -12.00 3.44
N GLY A 127 -3.26 -11.23 3.20
CA GLY A 127 -3.68 -10.72 1.90
C GLY A 127 -3.68 -9.21 1.86
N ARG A 128 -3.44 -8.67 0.67
CA ARG A 128 -3.54 -7.25 0.33
C ARG A 128 -4.30 -7.13 -0.99
N PRO A 129 -4.82 -5.95 -1.33
CA PRO A 129 -5.49 -5.74 -2.60
C PRO A 129 -4.53 -6.04 -3.75
N ALA A 130 -4.94 -6.91 -4.65
CA ALA A 130 -4.18 -7.33 -5.82
C ALA A 130 -5.16 -7.73 -6.94
N GLY A 131 -4.68 -7.76 -8.18
CA GLY A 131 -5.46 -8.30 -9.30
C GLY A 131 -5.69 -9.80 -9.11
N MET A 132 -6.95 -10.20 -8.99
CA MET A 132 -7.36 -11.61 -8.89
C MET A 132 -8.12 -12.02 -10.14
N ARG A 133 -7.89 -13.26 -10.59
CA ARG A 133 -8.71 -13.85 -11.67
C ARG A 133 -10.12 -14.04 -11.14
N ALA A 134 -11.12 -13.59 -11.91
CA ALA A 134 -12.50 -13.89 -11.62
C ALA A 134 -12.73 -15.40 -11.77
N VAL A 135 -12.96 -16.08 -10.67
CA VAL A 135 -13.26 -17.52 -10.62
C VAL A 135 -14.67 -17.67 -10.06
N GLY A 136 -15.55 -18.33 -10.81
CA GLY A 136 -16.95 -18.53 -10.42
C GLY A 136 -17.10 -19.66 -9.41
N CYS A 137 -16.66 -19.44 -8.17
CA CYS A 137 -16.85 -20.43 -7.11
C CYS A 137 -18.31 -20.52 -6.66
N PRO A 138 -18.80 -21.74 -6.33
CA PRO A 138 -20.21 -21.96 -5.97
C PRO A 138 -20.60 -21.31 -4.63
N SER A 139 -19.61 -20.96 -3.80
CA SER A 139 -19.77 -20.25 -2.55
C SER A 139 -18.65 -19.25 -2.37
N GLN A 140 -18.90 -18.24 -1.53
CA GLN A 140 -17.92 -17.21 -1.16
C GLN A 140 -16.70 -17.81 -0.42
N TYR A 141 -16.92 -18.87 0.37
CA TYR A 141 -15.89 -19.52 1.19
C TYR A 141 -15.72 -20.99 0.83
N PRO A 142 -14.52 -21.56 1.08
CA PRO A 142 -14.29 -23.00 0.94
C PRO A 142 -15.10 -23.81 1.97
N PRO A 143 -15.30 -25.12 1.73
CA PRO A 143 -15.87 -26.05 2.70
C PRO A 143 -15.15 -26.00 4.04
N LEU A 144 -15.85 -26.31 5.14
CA LEU A 144 -15.31 -26.19 6.50
C LEU A 144 -13.95 -26.89 6.70
N ALA A 145 -13.76 -28.06 6.09
CA ALA A 145 -12.51 -28.83 6.18
C ALA A 145 -11.32 -28.20 5.43
N GLU A 146 -11.57 -27.24 4.54
CA GLU A 146 -10.58 -26.57 3.70
C GLU A 146 -10.37 -25.10 4.10
N ARG A 147 -10.98 -24.64 5.20
CA ARG A 147 -10.84 -23.25 5.66
C ARG A 147 -9.48 -23.03 6.31
N GLU A 148 -8.82 -21.97 5.84
CA GLU A 148 -7.62 -21.41 6.44
C GLU A 148 -7.97 -20.14 7.20
N GLN A 149 -7.18 -19.84 8.23
CA GLN A 149 -7.23 -18.53 8.86
C GLN A 149 -6.63 -17.50 7.92
N TRP A 150 -7.18 -16.30 7.86
CA TRP A 150 -6.58 -15.26 7.04
C TRP A 150 -6.84 -13.87 7.57
N LEU A 151 -5.93 -12.97 7.21
CA LEU A 151 -6.06 -11.54 7.43
C LEU A 151 -5.95 -10.82 6.09
N THR A 152 -6.88 -9.91 5.80
CA THR A 152 -6.80 -9.02 4.64
C THR A 152 -6.72 -7.57 5.06
N PHE A 153 -5.94 -6.81 4.31
CA PHE A 153 -6.04 -5.36 4.24
C PHE A 153 -6.88 -4.97 3.03
N GLU A 154 -7.77 -3.99 3.19
CA GLU A 154 -8.63 -3.47 2.12
C GLU A 154 -8.75 -1.94 2.22
N ASP A 155 -8.88 -1.30 1.05
CA ASP A 155 -9.08 0.17 0.92
C ASP A 155 -10.55 0.59 1.19
N SER A 156 -11.46 -0.38 1.30
CA SER A 156 -12.89 -0.16 1.56
C SER A 156 -13.49 -1.43 2.14
N GLY A 157 -14.44 -1.31 3.06
CA GLY A 157 -15.13 -2.47 3.62
C GLY A 157 -16.25 -2.05 4.58
N GLU A 158 -16.76 -3.02 5.32
CA GLU A 158 -17.75 -2.81 6.38
C GLU A 158 -17.16 -3.27 7.70
N VAL A 159 -17.11 -2.37 8.70
CA VAL A 159 -16.68 -2.70 10.06
C VAL A 159 -17.75 -3.56 10.72
N GLY A 160 -17.33 -4.65 11.38
CA GLY A 160 -18.27 -5.48 12.11
C GLY A 160 -17.76 -6.89 12.36
N ILE A 161 -18.66 -7.71 12.89
CA ILE A 161 -18.44 -9.12 13.15
C ILE A 161 -19.49 -9.90 12.36
N ARG A 162 -19.04 -10.89 11.60
CA ARG A 162 -19.90 -11.81 10.85
C ARG A 162 -19.58 -13.24 11.22
N GLU A 163 -20.61 -13.96 11.66
CA GLU A 163 -20.50 -15.36 12.05
C GLU A 163 -20.77 -16.30 10.87
N PHE A 164 -20.06 -17.41 10.86
CA PHE A 164 -20.15 -18.47 9.86
C PHE A 164 -20.28 -19.83 10.55
N ASP A 165 -20.61 -20.86 9.77
CA ASP A 165 -20.69 -22.25 10.22
C ASP A 165 -19.36 -22.75 10.80
N GLY A 166 -19.46 -23.68 11.75
CA GLY A 166 -18.30 -24.27 12.42
C GLY A 166 -17.55 -23.31 13.35
N GLY A 167 -18.19 -22.23 13.81
CA GLY A 167 -17.61 -21.26 14.75
C GLY A 167 -16.62 -20.28 14.11
N TRP A 168 -16.56 -20.24 12.77
CA TRP A 168 -15.75 -19.28 12.05
C TRP A 168 -16.34 -17.88 12.12
N VAL A 169 -15.48 -16.88 12.28
CA VAL A 169 -15.87 -15.48 12.41
C VAL A 169 -14.98 -14.64 11.52
N GLU A 170 -15.58 -13.73 10.74
CA GLU A 170 -14.90 -12.56 10.19
C GLU A 170 -15.09 -11.40 11.16
N GLU A 171 -14.00 -10.79 11.59
CA GLU A 171 -14.02 -9.54 12.35
C GLU A 171 -13.22 -8.50 11.59
N THR A 172 -13.90 -7.41 11.20
CA THR A 172 -13.33 -6.29 10.45
C THR A 172 -13.23 -5.08 11.36
N ARG A 173 -12.04 -4.47 11.41
CA ARG A 173 -11.78 -3.19 12.08
C ARG A 173 -11.26 -2.17 11.07
N GLU A 174 -11.59 -0.91 11.28
CA GLU A 174 -11.07 0.20 10.49
C GLU A 174 -10.05 0.99 11.32
N LEU A 175 -8.93 1.35 10.70
CA LEU A 175 -7.97 2.29 11.25
C LEU A 175 -7.41 3.15 10.12
N ASP A 176 -7.50 4.47 10.26
CA ASP A 176 -7.01 5.45 9.28
C ASP A 176 -7.47 5.20 7.83
N GLY A 177 -8.71 4.71 7.67
CA GLY A 177 -9.31 4.39 6.37
C GLY A 177 -8.89 3.04 5.77
N VAL A 178 -8.10 2.24 6.49
CA VAL A 178 -7.76 0.86 6.10
C VAL A 178 -8.65 -0.12 6.86
N PHE A 179 -9.28 -1.03 6.12
CA PHE A 179 -10.10 -2.10 6.66
C PHE A 179 -9.24 -3.35 6.84
N VAL A 180 -9.18 -3.85 8.07
CA VAL A 180 -8.43 -5.05 8.44
C VAL A 180 -9.42 -6.12 8.87
N THR A 181 -9.58 -7.13 8.03
CA THR A 181 -10.51 -8.26 8.25
C THR A 181 -9.73 -9.50 8.65
N LEU A 182 -10.12 -10.13 9.76
CA LEU A 182 -9.56 -11.39 10.22
C LEU A 182 -10.63 -12.48 10.22
N PHE A 183 -10.38 -13.56 9.51
CA PHE A 183 -11.20 -14.76 9.50
C PHE A 183 -10.55 -15.88 10.31
N SER A 184 -11.20 -16.30 11.39
CA SER A 184 -10.71 -17.39 12.24
C SER A 184 -11.82 -17.99 13.10
N ALA A 185 -11.73 -19.31 13.33
CA ALA A 185 -12.55 -20.01 14.33
C ALA A 185 -12.00 -19.90 15.77
N ASN A 186 -10.83 -19.29 15.97
CA ASN A 186 -10.18 -19.16 17.27
C ASN A 186 -10.33 -17.74 17.83
N ASP A 187 -11.22 -17.59 18.80
CA ASP A 187 -11.51 -16.31 19.47
C ASP A 187 -10.29 -15.64 20.11
N ALA A 188 -9.47 -16.44 20.81
CA ALA A 188 -8.26 -15.93 21.44
C ALA A 188 -7.24 -15.42 20.40
N LEU A 189 -7.10 -16.12 19.28
CA LEU A 189 -6.23 -15.64 18.19
C LEU A 189 -6.78 -14.36 17.58
N ARG A 190 -8.10 -14.26 17.36
CA ARG A 190 -8.71 -13.04 16.81
C ARG A 190 -8.46 -11.83 17.70
N ALA A 191 -8.74 -11.98 19.00
CA ALA A 191 -8.50 -10.94 19.98
C ALA A 191 -7.01 -10.53 20.02
N GLN A 192 -6.10 -11.51 19.95
CA GLN A 192 -4.67 -11.25 20.00
C GLN A 192 -4.16 -10.53 18.74
N VAL A 193 -4.49 -11.00 17.54
CA VAL A 193 -4.07 -10.38 16.27
C VAL A 193 -4.65 -8.98 16.14
N LEU A 194 -5.98 -8.82 16.27
CA LEU A 194 -6.62 -7.51 16.13
C LEU A 194 -6.28 -6.54 17.28
N GLY A 195 -5.88 -7.06 18.44
CA GLY A 195 -5.33 -6.25 19.54
C GLY A 195 -3.97 -5.62 19.23
N THR A 196 -3.28 -6.06 18.17
CA THR A 196 -2.03 -5.46 17.73
C THR A 196 -2.20 -4.36 16.66
N LEU A 197 -3.41 -4.19 16.10
CA LEU A 197 -3.68 -3.19 15.06
C LEU A 197 -3.37 -1.77 15.54
N ARG A 198 -2.60 -1.02 14.76
CA ARG A 198 -2.16 0.35 15.10
C ARG A 198 -1.67 1.14 13.89
N PRO A 199 -1.49 2.48 14.01
CA PRO A 199 -0.80 3.25 13.01
C PRO A 199 0.63 2.75 12.84
N THR A 200 1.12 2.70 11.60
CA THR A 200 2.47 2.25 11.29
C THR A 200 3.49 3.35 11.59
N SER A 201 4.67 2.93 12.04
CA SER A 201 5.88 3.74 12.09
C SER A 201 6.90 3.15 11.13
N GLU A 202 8.03 3.82 10.93
CA GLU A 202 9.14 3.26 10.15
C GLU A 202 9.70 1.98 10.79
N GLU A 203 9.77 1.93 12.13
CA GLU A 203 10.20 0.75 12.89
C GLU A 203 9.26 -0.44 12.65
N LEU A 204 7.96 -0.22 12.80
CA LEU A 204 6.94 -1.25 12.55
C LEU A 204 6.89 -1.69 11.08
N ALA A 205 7.26 -0.81 10.17
CA ALA A 205 7.37 -1.07 8.75
C ALA A 205 8.80 -1.45 8.32
N LEU A 206 9.63 -1.94 9.26
CA LEU A 206 10.91 -2.58 8.95
C LEU A 206 11.88 -1.65 8.20
N GLY A 207 11.92 -0.38 8.58
CA GLY A 207 12.75 0.64 7.94
C GLY A 207 12.10 1.29 6.72
N CYS A 208 10.81 1.06 6.47
CA CYS A 208 10.06 1.69 5.39
C CYS A 208 9.14 2.77 5.99
N GLY A 209 9.43 4.04 5.75
CA GLY A 209 8.54 5.12 6.21
C GLY A 209 7.12 4.97 5.62
N PRO A 210 6.03 5.21 6.37
CA PRO A 210 4.67 5.17 5.81
C PRO A 210 4.52 6.11 4.61
N MET A 211 5.19 7.26 4.68
CA MET A 211 5.33 8.26 3.62
C MET A 211 6.75 8.21 3.06
N HIS A 212 6.91 8.46 1.76
CA HIS A 212 8.22 8.63 1.15
C HIS A 212 8.15 9.59 -0.05
N PRO A 213 9.10 10.54 -0.22
CA PRO A 213 9.09 11.49 -1.34
C PRO A 213 9.06 10.83 -2.73
N ALA A 214 9.61 9.63 -2.86
CA ALA A 214 9.55 8.84 -4.09
C ALA A 214 8.12 8.57 -4.58
N ALA A 215 7.16 8.42 -3.65
CA ALA A 215 5.77 8.17 -3.98
C ALA A 215 5.03 9.43 -4.44
N GLU A 216 5.53 10.62 -4.09
CA GLU A 216 4.85 11.90 -4.32
C GLU A 216 5.18 12.52 -5.69
N GLY A 217 6.30 12.12 -6.34
CA GLY A 217 6.78 12.81 -7.54
C GLY A 217 7.55 11.97 -8.54
N ARG A 218 7.47 12.37 -9.81
CA ARG A 218 8.21 11.76 -10.94
C ARG A 218 9.71 12.02 -10.88
N GLY A 219 10.12 13.15 -10.30
CA GLY A 219 11.50 13.61 -10.29
C GLY A 219 12.36 13.12 -9.12
N TYR A 220 11.80 12.30 -8.22
CA TYR A 220 12.57 11.80 -7.09
C TYR A 220 13.75 10.95 -7.56
N ARG A 221 14.91 11.23 -6.97
CA ARG A 221 16.12 10.41 -7.04
C ARG A 221 16.69 10.31 -5.63
N PRO A 222 17.21 9.14 -5.23
CA PRO A 222 17.91 9.01 -3.95
C PRO A 222 19.09 9.99 -3.86
N GLU A 223 19.45 10.36 -2.63
CA GLU A 223 20.68 11.10 -2.40
C GLU A 223 21.89 10.24 -2.79
N PRO A 224 22.89 10.77 -3.53
CA PRO A 224 24.07 10.02 -3.89
C PRO A 224 24.82 9.51 -2.65
N GLY A 225 24.83 8.20 -2.48
CA GLY A 225 25.64 7.52 -1.47
C GLY A 225 27.01 7.08 -2.02
N GLY A 226 27.95 6.77 -1.12
CA GLY A 226 29.16 6.06 -1.52
C GLY A 226 28.79 4.66 -2.05
N PRO A 227 29.37 4.19 -3.17
CA PRO A 227 28.96 2.94 -3.80
C PRO A 227 29.15 1.75 -2.85
N LEU A 228 28.13 0.90 -2.76
CA LEU A 228 28.21 -0.41 -2.12
C LEU A 228 28.57 -1.48 -3.15
N ALA A 229 29.48 -2.38 -2.78
CA ALA A 229 29.63 -3.65 -3.46
C ALA A 229 28.60 -4.66 -2.91
N PRO A 230 28.10 -5.60 -3.73
CA PRO A 230 27.11 -6.58 -3.27
C PRO A 230 27.50 -7.35 -2.01
N GLY A 231 28.79 -7.71 -1.87
CA GLY A 231 29.30 -8.46 -0.73
C GLY A 231 29.36 -7.67 0.60
N GLU A 232 29.20 -6.35 0.54
CA GLU A 232 29.14 -5.50 1.75
C GLU A 232 27.73 -5.45 2.34
N VAL A 233 26.70 -5.82 1.58
CA VAL A 233 25.30 -5.73 2.00
C VAL A 233 24.95 -6.87 2.95
N ARG A 234 24.48 -6.51 4.15
CA ARG A 234 24.05 -7.45 5.20
C ARG A 234 22.55 -7.71 5.17
N SER A 235 21.78 -6.66 4.91
CA SER A 235 20.33 -6.72 4.82
C SER A 235 19.79 -5.71 3.81
N VAL A 236 18.58 -5.97 3.34
CA VAL A 236 17.84 -5.07 2.46
C VAL A 236 16.42 -4.91 3.00
N SER A 237 16.01 -3.68 3.33
CA SER A 237 14.57 -3.39 3.43
C SER A 237 14.01 -3.23 2.03
N VAL A 238 12.95 -3.95 1.73
CA VAL A 238 12.19 -3.83 0.48
C VAL A 238 10.88 -3.16 0.83
N CYS A 239 10.66 -1.97 0.28
CA CYS A 239 9.53 -1.12 0.59
C CYS A 239 8.72 -0.89 -0.69
N ARG A 240 7.54 -1.48 -0.80
CA ARG A 240 6.67 -1.31 -1.97
C ARG A 240 5.68 -0.18 -1.69
N TYR A 241 5.63 0.79 -2.59
CA TYR A 241 4.77 1.97 -2.50
C TYR A 241 3.84 2.06 -3.70
N ALA A 242 2.61 2.50 -3.46
CA ALA A 242 1.81 3.12 -4.50
C ALA A 242 2.26 4.57 -4.69
N ARG A 243 2.08 5.11 -5.88
CA ARG A 243 2.24 6.55 -6.08
C ARG A 243 1.04 7.28 -5.50
N SER A 244 1.29 8.44 -4.90
CA SER A 244 0.26 9.23 -4.21
C SER A 244 -0.86 9.72 -5.13
N ASP A 245 -0.61 9.85 -6.44
CA ASP A 245 -1.64 10.19 -7.44
C ASP A 245 -2.45 8.97 -7.90
N ALA A 246 -1.95 7.75 -7.67
CA ALA A 246 -2.66 6.50 -7.95
C ALA A 246 -3.57 6.06 -6.79
N VAL A 247 -3.48 6.72 -5.63
CA VAL A 247 -4.26 6.37 -4.44
C VAL A 247 -5.04 7.57 -3.90
N PRO A 248 -6.35 7.43 -3.66
CA PRO A 248 -7.21 8.59 -3.33
C PRO A 248 -6.96 9.18 -1.93
N SER A 249 -6.43 8.39 -0.98
CA SER A 249 -6.12 8.85 0.38
C SER A 249 -5.19 7.89 1.13
N GLY A 250 -4.46 8.44 2.11
CA GLY A 250 -3.65 7.69 3.06
C GLY A 250 -2.18 7.53 2.66
N PRO A 251 -1.34 6.97 3.56
CA PRO A 251 0.06 6.74 3.28
C PRO A 251 0.30 5.76 2.11
N PRO A 252 1.30 5.99 1.25
CA PRO A 252 1.53 5.20 0.03
C PRO A 252 2.13 3.82 0.27
N LEU A 253 2.64 3.50 1.47
CA LEU A 253 3.29 2.21 1.75
C LEU A 253 2.30 1.05 1.57
N LEU A 254 2.56 0.14 0.63
CA LEU A 254 1.71 -1.03 0.39
C LEU A 254 2.19 -2.26 1.15
N ALA A 255 3.51 -2.46 1.24
CA ALA A 255 4.10 -3.58 1.96
C ALA A 255 5.57 -3.30 2.27
N ALA A 256 6.05 -3.93 3.33
CA ALA A 256 7.46 -3.91 3.70
C ALA A 256 7.94 -5.33 4.03
N ARG A 257 9.20 -5.62 3.73
CA ARG A 257 9.92 -6.79 4.26
C ARG A 257 11.40 -6.48 4.42
N VAL A 258 12.08 -7.26 5.25
CA VAL A 258 13.54 -7.24 5.35
C VAL A 258 14.08 -8.61 4.97
N VAL A 259 15.11 -8.61 4.14
CA VAL A 259 15.86 -9.81 3.75
C VAL A 259 17.30 -9.71 4.23
N SER A 260 17.92 -10.84 4.49
CA SER A 260 19.30 -10.96 4.99
C SER A 260 19.99 -12.20 4.43
N GLY A 261 21.31 -12.31 4.62
CA GLY A 261 22.08 -13.48 4.18
C GLY A 261 22.08 -13.64 2.65
N ASP A 262 21.96 -14.87 2.17
CA ASP A 262 22.05 -15.16 0.73
C ASP A 262 20.99 -14.45 -0.10
N GLU A 263 19.80 -14.21 0.45
CA GLU A 263 18.75 -13.46 -0.26
C GLU A 263 19.12 -11.99 -0.42
N ALA A 264 19.64 -11.35 0.64
CA ALA A 264 20.14 -9.99 0.56
C ALA A 264 21.31 -9.88 -0.43
N LEU A 265 22.24 -10.85 -0.42
CA LEU A 265 23.35 -10.87 -1.38
C LEU A 265 22.85 -11.03 -2.82
N ARG A 266 21.89 -11.92 -3.09
CA ARG A 266 21.30 -12.09 -4.42
C ARG A 266 20.62 -10.81 -4.89
N LEU A 267 19.77 -10.22 -4.05
CA LEU A 267 19.07 -8.97 -4.38
C LEU A 267 20.06 -7.82 -4.61
N ALA A 268 21.03 -7.64 -3.71
CA ALA A 268 22.07 -6.61 -3.86
C ALA A 268 22.90 -6.83 -5.13
N SER A 269 23.26 -8.07 -5.45
CA SER A 269 23.98 -8.39 -6.68
C SER A 269 23.14 -8.03 -7.91
N ALA A 270 21.88 -8.48 -7.97
CA ALA A 270 21.01 -8.22 -9.10
C ALA A 270 20.79 -6.72 -9.36
N VAL A 271 20.72 -5.90 -8.30
CA VAL A 271 20.62 -4.44 -8.40
C VAL A 271 21.94 -3.81 -8.82
N LEU A 272 23.03 -4.05 -8.07
CA LEU A 272 24.27 -3.29 -8.19
C LEU A 272 25.11 -3.71 -9.42
N THR A 273 24.90 -4.92 -9.95
CA THR A 273 25.59 -5.40 -11.16
C THR A 273 24.73 -5.32 -12.42
N ALA A 274 23.50 -4.82 -12.35
CA ALA A 274 22.68 -4.61 -13.54
C ALA A 274 23.38 -3.65 -14.54
N PRO A 275 23.22 -3.85 -15.85
CA PRO A 275 23.84 -2.98 -16.86
C PRO A 275 23.47 -1.51 -16.64
N GLU A 276 24.44 -0.60 -16.78
CA GLU A 276 24.15 0.84 -16.72
C GLU A 276 23.20 1.25 -17.85
N GLY A 277 22.27 2.15 -17.54
CA GLY A 277 21.20 2.57 -18.45
C GLY A 277 19.83 2.56 -17.78
N ALA A 278 18.78 2.51 -18.58
CA ALA A 278 17.39 2.41 -18.14
C ALA A 278 16.62 1.48 -19.09
N GLY A 279 15.39 1.16 -18.71
CA GLY A 279 14.48 0.29 -19.45
C GLY A 279 14.38 -1.13 -18.86
N PRO A 280 13.63 -2.02 -19.53
CA PRO A 280 13.00 -1.80 -20.82
C PRO A 280 11.84 -0.80 -20.73
N ASP A 281 11.78 0.11 -21.70
CA ASP A 281 10.75 1.14 -21.82
C ASP A 281 9.99 0.95 -23.15
N ASP A 282 8.72 1.33 -23.15
CA ASP A 282 7.80 1.28 -24.29
C ASP A 282 6.81 2.47 -24.20
N PRO A 283 7.31 3.72 -24.30
CA PRO A 283 6.52 4.93 -24.04
C PRO A 283 5.35 5.13 -25.02
N GLU A 284 5.39 4.48 -26.18
CA GLU A 284 4.28 4.51 -27.15
C GLU A 284 3.07 3.67 -26.69
N SER A 285 3.25 2.79 -25.71
CA SER A 285 2.22 1.86 -25.23
C SER A 285 1.30 2.43 -24.14
N CYS A 286 1.50 3.67 -23.70
CA CYS A 286 0.84 4.25 -22.54
C CYS A 286 0.48 5.74 -22.75
N ALA A 287 -0.47 6.23 -21.94
CA ALA A 287 -0.79 7.64 -21.89
C ALA A 287 0.16 8.37 -20.91
N PRO A 288 0.50 9.66 -21.14
CA PRO A 288 1.49 10.42 -20.35
C PRO A 288 1.27 10.43 -18.82
N GLU A 289 0.02 10.28 -18.38
CA GLU A 289 -0.34 10.18 -16.97
C GLU A 289 0.18 8.89 -16.30
N TYR A 290 0.40 7.81 -17.06
CA TYR A 290 0.81 6.49 -16.59
C TYR A 290 2.27 6.14 -16.87
N ASP A 291 3.08 7.09 -17.35
CA ASP A 291 4.44 6.81 -17.83
C ASP A 291 5.29 6.04 -16.83
N TYR A 292 5.20 6.41 -15.55
CA TYR A 292 5.95 5.81 -14.45
C TYR A 292 5.18 4.73 -13.68
N GLY A 293 4.01 4.34 -14.16
CA GLY A 293 3.13 3.36 -13.51
C GLY A 293 2.53 3.87 -12.19
N PRO A 294 1.73 3.04 -11.50
CA PRO A 294 1.12 3.37 -10.21
C PRO A 294 1.92 2.92 -8.98
N GLU A 295 3.00 2.14 -9.15
CA GLU A 295 3.77 1.57 -8.05
C GLU A 295 5.28 1.68 -8.27
N LEU A 296 6.03 1.64 -7.17
CA LEU A 296 7.48 1.58 -7.15
C LEU A 296 7.97 0.75 -5.95
N ILE A 297 9.23 0.35 -5.99
CA ILE A 297 9.92 -0.25 -4.84
C ILE A 297 11.12 0.61 -4.46
N LEU A 298 11.30 0.84 -3.17
CA LEU A 298 12.55 1.35 -2.59
C LEU A 298 13.27 0.22 -1.89
N LEU A 299 14.58 0.18 -2.10
CA LEU A 299 15.49 -0.74 -1.44
C LEU A 299 16.40 0.06 -0.54
N HIS A 300 16.45 -0.28 0.74
CA HIS A 300 17.48 0.23 1.64
C HIS A 300 18.52 -0.86 1.86
N LEU A 301 19.60 -0.81 1.08
CA LEU A 301 20.76 -1.68 1.22
C LEU A 301 21.54 -1.25 2.46
N ARG A 302 21.73 -2.15 3.43
CA ARG A 302 22.46 -1.85 4.67
C ARG A 302 23.74 -2.67 4.75
N ALA A 303 24.86 -1.96 4.94
CA ALA A 303 26.15 -2.52 5.34
C ALA A 303 26.39 -2.25 6.83
N ASP A 304 27.60 -2.55 7.33
CA ASP A 304 27.93 -2.45 8.75
C ASP A 304 27.96 -0.98 9.25
N ASP A 305 28.37 -0.02 8.40
CA ASP A 305 28.58 1.39 8.77
C ASP A 305 27.84 2.40 7.87
N ARG A 306 27.14 1.93 6.84
CA ARG A 306 26.47 2.78 5.84
C ARG A 306 25.24 2.11 5.24
N SER A 307 24.35 2.94 4.72
CA SER A 307 23.18 2.51 3.96
C SER A 307 23.11 3.22 2.62
N GLN A 308 22.56 2.56 1.62
CA GLN A 308 22.27 3.12 0.30
C GLN A 308 20.81 2.87 -0.04
N GLU A 309 20.13 3.91 -0.50
CA GLU A 309 18.80 3.77 -1.06
C GLU A 309 18.88 3.56 -2.57
N VAL A 310 18.06 2.64 -3.08
CA VAL A 310 17.88 2.41 -4.51
C VAL A 310 16.41 2.44 -4.84
N LEU A 311 16.04 3.31 -5.77
CA LEU A 311 14.70 3.37 -6.34
C LEU A 311 14.57 2.36 -7.48
N VAL A 312 13.51 1.56 -7.48
CA VAL A 312 13.16 0.62 -8.54
C VAL A 312 11.83 1.03 -9.16
N ARG A 313 11.84 1.26 -10.48
CA ARG A 313 10.65 1.53 -11.30
C ARG A 313 10.41 0.36 -12.24
N TYR A 314 9.20 -0.18 -12.23
CA TYR A 314 8.84 -1.39 -12.99
C TYR A 314 7.40 -1.37 -13.53
N ALA A 315 6.53 -0.52 -12.98
CA ALA A 315 5.10 -0.57 -13.24
C ALA A 315 4.67 0.32 -14.41
N GLY A 316 5.61 1.12 -14.94
CA GLY A 316 5.38 2.08 -16.02
C GLY A 316 5.86 1.59 -17.37
N CYS A 317 5.69 2.46 -18.37
CA CYS A 317 6.21 2.29 -19.72
C CYS A 317 7.47 3.13 -19.96
N GLU A 318 7.83 4.05 -19.06
CA GLU A 318 9.04 4.86 -19.16
C GLU A 318 9.80 4.88 -17.82
N GLY A 319 11.12 4.97 -17.91
CA GLY A 319 11.99 5.15 -16.76
C GLY A 319 12.07 3.90 -15.89
N ASN A 320 11.82 2.72 -16.45
CA ASN A 320 12.00 1.46 -15.77
C ASN A 320 13.49 1.22 -15.47
N GLY A 321 13.77 0.47 -14.41
CA GLY A 321 15.11 0.18 -13.94
C GLY A 321 15.34 0.64 -12.51
N THR A 322 16.61 0.84 -12.17
CA THR A 322 17.05 1.26 -10.83
C THR A 322 17.81 2.59 -10.88
N ASP A 323 17.70 3.39 -9.82
CA ASP A 323 18.44 4.64 -9.63
C ASP A 323 18.91 4.72 -8.18
N ASP A 324 20.22 4.79 -7.96
CA ASP A 324 20.83 4.88 -6.63
C ASP A 324 21.32 6.30 -6.28
N GLY A 325 20.87 7.29 -7.06
CA GLY A 325 21.31 8.68 -6.99
C GLY A 325 22.54 8.99 -7.85
N THR A 326 23.40 7.99 -8.10
CA THR A 326 24.63 8.15 -8.89
C THR A 326 24.48 7.53 -10.28
N THR A 327 24.06 6.27 -10.34
CA THR A 327 23.99 5.46 -11.54
C THR A 327 22.57 4.96 -11.74
N ARG A 328 22.11 5.02 -12.99
CA ARG A 328 20.90 4.31 -13.42
C ARG A 328 21.29 2.98 -14.03
N ARG A 329 20.53 1.93 -13.72
CA ARG A 329 20.73 0.60 -14.30
C ARG A 329 19.43 0.05 -14.85
N ALA A 330 19.53 -0.69 -15.95
CA ALA A 330 18.38 -1.34 -16.57
C ALA A 330 17.77 -2.40 -15.66
N LEU A 331 16.46 -2.60 -15.77
CA LEU A 331 15.74 -3.69 -15.14
C LEU A 331 16.11 -5.00 -15.83
N THR A 332 16.42 -6.04 -15.06
CA THR A 332 16.81 -7.36 -15.57
C THR A 332 15.87 -8.44 -15.06
N GLY A 333 15.81 -9.59 -15.75
CA GLY A 333 15.05 -10.75 -15.27
C GLY A 333 15.49 -11.21 -13.88
N ASP A 334 16.80 -11.27 -13.62
CA ASP A 334 17.35 -11.63 -12.31
C ASP A 334 16.87 -10.70 -11.20
N LEU A 335 16.85 -9.38 -11.47
CA LEU A 335 16.32 -8.40 -10.52
C LEU A 335 14.83 -8.59 -10.28
N MET A 336 14.05 -8.79 -11.35
CA MET A 336 12.61 -8.99 -11.22
C MET A 336 12.26 -10.28 -10.47
N TRP A 337 12.99 -11.37 -10.69
CA TRP A 337 12.85 -12.61 -9.92
C TRP A 337 13.26 -12.43 -8.46
N ALA A 338 14.29 -11.63 -8.17
CA ALA A 338 14.68 -11.32 -6.79
C ALA A 338 13.64 -10.45 -6.05
N LEU A 339 12.89 -9.62 -6.79
CA LEU A 339 11.82 -8.78 -6.25
C LEU A 339 10.47 -9.51 -6.14
N ASP A 340 10.25 -10.59 -6.91
CA ASP A 340 9.02 -11.37 -6.90
C ASP A 340 8.92 -12.34 -5.70
N ALA A 341 9.06 -11.76 -4.50
CA ALA A 341 8.80 -12.46 -3.26
C ALA A 341 7.82 -11.65 -2.39
N PRO A 342 6.79 -12.32 -1.83
CA PRO A 342 5.79 -11.66 -1.01
C PRO A 342 6.39 -11.17 0.32
N PRO A 343 5.78 -10.16 0.97
CA PRO A 343 4.58 -9.43 0.55
C PRO A 343 4.85 -8.31 -0.45
N THR A 344 6.11 -8.10 -0.86
CA THR A 344 6.52 -6.97 -1.70
C THR A 344 6.59 -7.30 -3.18
N SER A 345 6.11 -8.47 -3.61
CA SER A 345 6.00 -8.81 -5.03
C SER A 345 5.35 -7.65 -5.80
N PRO A 346 5.91 -7.24 -6.94
CA PRO A 346 5.32 -6.22 -7.79
C PRO A 346 3.84 -6.51 -8.11
N GLY A 347 2.96 -5.53 -7.93
CA GLY A 347 1.51 -5.74 -8.14
C GLY A 347 1.09 -5.68 -9.61
N GLN A 348 1.81 -4.91 -10.43
CA GLN A 348 1.50 -4.68 -11.83
C GLN A 348 2.78 -4.56 -12.66
N PHE A 349 2.75 -5.12 -13.87
CA PHE A 349 3.83 -5.02 -14.84
C PHE A 349 3.29 -4.45 -16.14
N GLN A 350 4.08 -3.57 -16.76
CA GLN A 350 3.95 -3.32 -18.19
C GLN A 350 4.43 -4.56 -18.97
N VAL A 351 3.89 -4.79 -20.17
CA VAL A 351 4.14 -5.98 -20.99
C VAL A 351 5.64 -6.27 -21.22
N VAL A 352 6.45 -5.27 -21.55
CA VAL A 352 7.91 -5.37 -21.75
C VAL A 352 8.66 -5.74 -20.48
N VAL A 353 8.20 -5.26 -19.32
CA VAL A 353 8.77 -5.69 -18.03
C VAL A 353 8.37 -7.13 -17.71
N ALA A 354 7.12 -7.51 -17.96
CA ALA A 354 6.64 -8.88 -17.76
C ALA A 354 7.38 -9.90 -18.65
N GLN A 355 7.92 -9.48 -19.80
CA GLN A 355 8.72 -10.34 -20.66
C GLN A 355 10.09 -10.71 -20.06
N LEU A 356 10.62 -9.93 -19.12
CA LEU A 356 11.86 -10.26 -18.40
C LEU A 356 11.73 -11.51 -17.52
N MET A 357 10.49 -11.91 -17.20
CA MET A 357 10.16 -13.01 -16.29
C MET A 357 9.76 -14.31 -17.02
N ARG A 358 9.91 -14.37 -18.34
CA ARG A 358 9.57 -15.53 -19.18
C ARG A 358 10.81 -16.34 -19.52
#